data_AF-A0A5C8NVC1-F1
#
_entry.id   AF-A0A5C8NVC1-F1
#
_cell.length_a   1.000
_cell.length_b   1.000
_cell.length_c   1.000
_cell.angle_alpha   90.00
_cell.angle_beta   90.00
_cell.angle_gamma   90.00
#
_symmetry.space_group_name_H-M   'P 1'
#
loop_
_entity.id
_entity.type
_entity.pdbx_description
1 polymer ?
#
loop_
_entity_poly.entity_id
_entity_poly.type
_entity_poly.pdbx_seq_one_letter_code
_entity_poly.pdbx_strand_id
1 'polypeptide(L)'
;MSLETLKKWLETANTTCTFTEDDDDGMFSVYLDDEEIGMIQLNGDGSFQSYETYDDREVHERLSNEELFKRGKMILHDVFEERAKQFPLATGVELGMYTVSLHPVDETGKELPIYALSVTMYLDGMVESITSPEGTFRVEDIELLFTKEELKENYIASLPLSLRFMKYDAEEYIGGDDTYHLVYDVISESPLVHPNGELEFFEEEEEENDVDPEWADLTKDFIEKHIAPVDIRVVSTVDSDDVGPNSVEVTFIRMYKGIRVGDRSTLHFSKEFKRVIHAELDVSLYAEIEESASPVMTKEEVRKALYKELDFHIAPSYKDEEYEDDFIHVFERGYVERFPDGKGAVHAYDAVTKQPWYVNTSSIIEE
;
A
#
# COMPACT_ATOMS: atom_id res chain seq x y z
N MET A 1 -0.29 29.72 -9.16
CA MET A 1 0.12 29.61 -10.58
C MET A 1 -1.01 30.14 -11.45
N SER A 2 -0.72 30.77 -12.60
CA SER A 2 -1.72 31.08 -13.62
C SER A 2 -1.84 29.92 -14.61
N LEU A 3 -3.01 29.68 -15.17
CA LEU A 3 -3.26 28.70 -16.24
C LEU A 3 -2.21 28.78 -17.38
N GLU A 4 -1.65 29.96 -17.64
CA GLU A 4 -0.62 30.17 -18.66
C GLU A 4 0.71 29.44 -18.39
N THR A 5 1.15 29.32 -17.13
CA THR A 5 2.40 28.61 -16.80
C THR A 5 2.25 27.11 -17.06
N LEU A 6 1.10 26.53 -16.69
CA LEU A 6 0.80 25.12 -16.93
C LEU A 6 0.66 24.81 -18.42
N LYS A 7 -0.05 25.67 -19.16
CA LYS A 7 -0.17 25.55 -20.63
C LYS A 7 1.21 25.54 -21.29
N LYS A 8 2.08 26.47 -20.89
CA LYS A 8 3.45 26.55 -21.40
C LYS A 8 4.27 25.30 -21.05
N TRP A 9 4.07 24.73 -19.87
CA TRP A 9 4.73 23.49 -19.48
C TRP A 9 4.27 22.31 -20.34
N LEU A 10 2.96 22.12 -20.52
CA LEU A 10 2.40 21.07 -21.38
C LEU A 10 2.87 21.21 -22.85
N GLU A 11 2.90 22.44 -23.36
CA GLU A 11 3.43 22.75 -24.70
C GLU A 11 4.93 22.46 -24.84
N THR A 12 5.69 22.57 -23.75
CA THR A 12 7.13 22.25 -23.73
C THR A 12 7.37 20.74 -23.59
N ALA A 13 6.44 20.04 -22.94
CA ALA A 13 6.53 18.62 -22.66
C ALA A 13 6.16 17.76 -23.89
N ASN A 14 5.06 18.05 -24.61
CA ASN A 14 4.52 17.09 -25.59
C ASN A 14 3.64 17.67 -26.71
N THR A 15 4.14 18.58 -27.56
CA THR A 15 3.41 19.06 -28.75
C THR A 15 2.36 20.13 -28.40
N THR A 16 1.79 20.80 -29.41
CA THR A 16 0.85 21.91 -29.22
C THR A 16 -0.51 21.39 -28.75
N CYS A 17 -0.81 21.52 -27.46
CA CYS A 17 -2.13 21.17 -26.91
C CYS A 17 -3.12 22.33 -27.03
N THR A 18 -4.41 22.01 -27.13
CA THR A 18 -5.52 22.97 -26.97
C THR A 18 -6.27 22.70 -25.67
N PHE A 19 -6.86 23.74 -25.09
CA PHE A 19 -7.53 23.69 -23.80
C PHE A 19 -8.95 24.23 -23.95
N THR A 20 -9.93 23.46 -23.52
CA THR A 20 -11.35 23.85 -23.53
C THR A 20 -11.81 23.92 -22.08
N GLU A 21 -12.44 25.03 -21.71
CA GLU A 21 -13.09 25.17 -20.39
C GLU A 21 -14.41 24.42 -20.43
N ASP A 22 -14.64 23.57 -19.44
CA ASP A 22 -15.89 22.82 -19.31
C ASP A 22 -16.97 23.67 -18.63
N ASP A 23 -18.23 23.21 -18.67
CA ASP A 23 -19.35 23.92 -18.05
C ASP A 23 -19.24 23.98 -16.50
N ASP A 24 -18.32 23.21 -15.91
CA ASP A 24 -18.03 23.18 -14.48
C ASP A 24 -16.89 24.15 -14.12
N ASP A 25 -17.18 25.05 -13.16
CA ASP A 25 -16.28 26.14 -12.74
C ASP A 25 -14.89 25.61 -12.34
N GLY A 26 -13.89 25.83 -13.21
CA GLY A 26 -12.48 25.51 -12.94
C GLY A 26 -11.95 24.22 -13.58
N MET A 27 -12.73 23.52 -14.39
CA MET A 27 -12.27 22.33 -15.14
C MET A 27 -11.91 22.67 -16.60
N PHE A 28 -10.82 22.08 -17.08
CA PHE A 28 -10.37 22.23 -18.46
C PHE A 28 -9.93 20.89 -19.05
N SER A 29 -10.64 20.39 -20.07
CA SER A 29 -10.14 19.32 -20.93
C SER A 29 -8.92 19.76 -21.75
N VAL A 30 -7.94 18.86 -21.86
CA VAL A 30 -6.69 19.01 -22.61
C VAL A 30 -6.76 18.13 -23.86
N TYR A 31 -6.54 18.73 -25.03
CA TYR A 31 -6.62 18.04 -26.32
C TYR A 31 -5.28 18.07 -27.06
N LEU A 32 -4.93 16.95 -27.69
CA LEU A 32 -3.84 16.80 -28.65
C LEU A 32 -4.40 16.26 -29.97
N ASP A 33 -4.21 16.97 -31.08
CA ASP A 33 -4.71 16.57 -32.41
C ASP A 33 -6.21 16.17 -32.42
N ASP A 34 -7.05 16.94 -31.72
CA ASP A 34 -8.51 16.72 -31.53
C ASP A 34 -8.90 15.52 -30.64
N GLU A 35 -7.92 14.83 -30.02
CA GLU A 35 -8.14 13.78 -29.02
C GLU A 35 -7.99 14.37 -27.62
N GLU A 36 -8.96 14.10 -26.73
CA GLU A 36 -8.87 14.49 -25.33
C GLU A 36 -7.88 13.57 -24.62
N ILE A 37 -6.80 14.14 -24.11
CA ILE A 37 -5.69 13.39 -23.50
C ILE A 37 -5.62 13.54 -21.99
N GLY A 38 -6.46 14.40 -21.39
CA GLY A 38 -6.47 14.62 -19.96
C GLY A 38 -7.29 15.83 -19.53
N MET A 39 -7.20 16.15 -18.25
CA MET A 39 -7.97 17.21 -17.61
C MET A 39 -7.10 18.00 -16.63
N ILE A 40 -7.41 19.29 -16.51
CA ILE A 40 -6.86 20.20 -15.50
C ILE A 40 -7.99 20.68 -14.61
N GLN A 41 -7.75 20.68 -13.30
CA GLN A 41 -8.63 21.28 -12.32
C GLN A 41 -7.97 22.46 -11.61
N LEU A 42 -8.73 23.53 -11.43
CA LEU A 42 -8.36 24.70 -10.63
C LEU A 42 -9.26 24.79 -9.39
N ASN A 43 -8.70 25.26 -8.28
CA ASN A 43 -9.47 25.67 -7.12
C ASN A 43 -10.34 26.90 -7.44
N GLY A 44 -11.35 27.17 -6.61
CA GLY A 44 -12.23 28.34 -6.76
C GLY A 44 -11.52 29.71 -6.73
N ASP A 45 -10.27 29.77 -6.26
CA ASP A 45 -9.43 30.98 -6.31
C ASP A 45 -8.57 31.08 -7.59
N GLY A 46 -8.70 30.12 -8.51
CA GLY A 46 -7.96 30.00 -9.76
C GLY A 46 -6.56 29.38 -9.63
N SER A 47 -6.17 28.93 -8.44
CA SER A 47 -4.92 28.19 -8.25
C SER A 47 -5.03 26.76 -8.79
N PHE A 48 -3.90 26.20 -9.25
CA PHE A 48 -3.86 24.83 -9.77
C PHE A 48 -4.09 23.80 -8.66
N GLN A 49 -4.97 22.84 -8.94
CA GLN A 49 -5.33 21.75 -8.04
C GLN A 49 -4.79 20.43 -8.57
N SER A 50 -5.15 20.04 -9.79
CA SER A 50 -4.74 18.75 -10.36
C SER A 50 -4.62 18.76 -11.88
N TYR A 51 -3.86 17.80 -12.38
CA TYR A 51 -3.76 17.39 -13.77
C TYR A 51 -3.73 15.86 -13.81
N GLU A 52 -4.43 15.26 -14.78
CA GLU A 52 -4.46 13.81 -15.00
C GLU A 52 -4.57 13.52 -16.50
N THR A 53 -3.85 12.51 -16.99
CA THR A 53 -3.95 12.00 -18.37
C THR A 53 -4.92 10.83 -18.47
N TYR A 54 -5.63 10.73 -19.60
CA TYR A 54 -6.49 9.58 -19.91
C TYR A 54 -5.81 8.52 -20.79
N ASP A 55 -4.57 8.76 -21.23
CA ASP A 55 -3.89 7.92 -22.20
C ASP A 55 -3.10 6.78 -21.55
N ASP A 56 -3.59 5.54 -21.71
CA ASP A 56 -2.84 4.32 -21.42
C ASP A 56 -1.74 4.12 -22.48
N ARG A 57 -0.60 4.76 -22.25
CA ARG A 57 0.53 4.73 -23.18
C ARG A 57 1.50 3.57 -22.94
N GLU A 58 2.13 3.10 -24.02
CA GLU A 58 3.30 2.21 -23.91
C GLU A 58 4.51 3.02 -23.41
N VAL A 59 5.17 2.51 -22.37
CA VAL A 59 6.43 3.07 -21.86
C VAL A 59 7.53 2.85 -22.89
N HIS A 60 8.24 3.92 -23.25
CA HIS A 60 9.36 3.84 -24.19
C HIS A 60 10.66 3.45 -23.49
N GLU A 61 11.64 4.36 -23.47
CA GLU A 61 12.94 4.16 -22.86
C GLU A 61 12.88 4.56 -21.39
N ARG A 62 13.07 3.58 -20.50
CA ARG A 62 13.10 3.79 -19.06
C ARG A 62 14.26 4.70 -18.64
N LEU A 63 13.94 5.72 -17.85
CA LEU A 63 14.89 6.58 -17.15
C LEU A 63 15.32 5.95 -15.81
N SER A 64 16.44 6.41 -15.27
CA SER A 64 16.85 6.03 -13.91
C SER A 64 16.02 6.74 -12.84
N ASN A 65 15.93 6.16 -11.65
CA ASN A 65 15.18 6.75 -10.53
C ASN A 65 15.75 8.12 -10.12
N GLU A 66 17.07 8.33 -10.23
CA GLU A 66 17.70 9.64 -9.99
C GLU A 66 17.25 10.70 -11.03
N GLU A 67 17.16 10.32 -12.30
CA GLU A 67 16.68 11.20 -13.37
C GLU A 67 15.20 11.53 -13.22
N LEU A 68 14.37 10.53 -12.90
CA LEU A 68 12.94 10.69 -12.64
C LEU A 68 12.72 11.59 -11.42
N PHE A 69 13.42 11.34 -10.31
CA PHE A 69 13.35 12.15 -9.09
C PHE A 69 13.68 13.61 -9.36
N LYS A 70 14.81 13.86 -10.03
CA LYS A 70 15.23 15.22 -10.40
C LYS A 70 14.20 15.90 -11.30
N ARG A 71 13.67 15.18 -12.30
CA ARG A 71 12.65 15.72 -13.22
C ARG A 71 11.35 16.05 -12.47
N GLY A 72 10.86 15.16 -11.61
CA GLY A 72 9.65 15.39 -10.82
C GLY A 72 9.79 16.60 -9.89
N LYS A 73 10.92 16.73 -9.17
CA LYS A 73 11.20 17.92 -8.35
C LYS A 73 11.17 19.21 -9.18
N MET A 74 11.78 19.21 -10.36
CA MET A 74 11.75 20.37 -11.26
C MET A 74 10.32 20.72 -11.68
N ILE A 75 9.51 19.72 -12.07
CA ILE A 75 8.11 19.93 -12.46
C ILE A 75 7.33 20.55 -11.30
N LEU A 76 7.45 20.01 -10.09
CA LEU A 76 6.73 20.52 -8.91
C LEU A 76 7.16 21.96 -8.57
N HIS A 77 8.44 22.29 -8.67
CA HIS A 77 8.90 23.67 -8.47
C HIS A 77 8.42 24.63 -9.56
N ASP A 78 8.36 24.18 -10.82
CA ASP A 78 7.91 25.01 -11.93
C ASP A 78 6.39 25.24 -11.89
N VAL A 79 5.60 24.22 -11.50
CA VAL A 79 4.13 24.28 -11.42
C VAL A 79 3.68 25.04 -10.17
N PHE A 80 4.28 24.78 -9.01
CA PHE A 80 3.82 25.35 -7.74
C PHE A 80 4.61 26.58 -7.28
N GLU A 81 5.72 26.92 -7.93
CA GLU A 81 6.51 28.13 -7.72
C GLU A 81 6.82 28.41 -6.22
N GLU A 82 6.37 29.55 -5.68
CA GLU A 82 6.56 29.93 -4.27
C GLU A 82 5.90 28.95 -3.29
N ARG A 83 4.82 28.26 -3.70
CA ARG A 83 4.16 27.26 -2.85
C ARG A 83 5.09 26.07 -2.62
N ALA A 84 5.82 25.60 -3.62
CA ALA A 84 6.77 24.48 -3.46
C ALA A 84 7.85 24.76 -2.41
N LYS A 85 8.20 26.03 -2.15
CA LYS A 85 9.17 26.38 -1.10
C LYS A 85 8.66 26.13 0.32
N GLN A 86 7.36 25.94 0.50
CA GLN A 86 6.72 25.58 1.77
C GLN A 86 6.78 24.07 2.02
N PHE A 87 7.25 23.29 1.04
CA PHE A 87 7.32 21.83 1.06
C PHE A 87 8.80 21.43 0.88
N PRO A 88 9.63 21.58 1.93
CA PRO A 88 11.09 21.49 1.79
C PRO A 88 11.61 20.05 1.65
N LEU A 89 10.83 19.04 2.02
CA LEU A 89 11.23 17.64 1.95
C LEU A 89 10.76 17.04 0.63
N ALA A 90 11.63 16.33 -0.08
CA ALA A 90 11.26 15.64 -1.31
C ALA A 90 11.40 14.12 -1.16
N THR A 91 10.37 13.38 -1.55
CA THR A 91 10.41 11.92 -1.61
C THR A 91 10.11 11.42 -3.02
N GLY A 92 10.69 10.27 -3.39
CA GLY A 92 10.52 9.62 -4.68
C GLY A 92 10.31 8.14 -4.50
N VAL A 93 9.26 7.56 -5.08
CA VAL A 93 8.91 6.14 -4.93
C VAL A 93 8.50 5.55 -6.27
N GLU A 94 8.84 4.27 -6.47
CA GLU A 94 8.46 3.51 -7.66
C GLU A 94 7.48 2.39 -7.29
N LEU A 95 6.26 2.45 -7.81
CA LEU A 95 5.19 1.46 -7.65
C LEU A 95 4.44 1.32 -8.98
N GLY A 96 5.06 0.67 -9.97
CA GLY A 96 4.59 0.61 -11.37
C GLY A 96 4.82 1.90 -12.15
N MET A 97 4.59 3.04 -11.50
CA MET A 97 4.99 4.38 -11.93
C MET A 97 5.93 5.01 -10.91
N TYR A 98 6.55 6.13 -11.27
CA TYR A 98 7.44 6.88 -10.39
C TYR A 98 6.75 8.14 -9.88
N THR A 99 6.51 8.22 -8.57
CA THR A 99 5.90 9.38 -7.92
C THR A 99 6.96 10.17 -7.18
N VAL A 100 6.99 11.48 -7.42
CA VAL A 100 7.78 12.44 -6.63
C VAL A 100 6.81 13.31 -5.85
N SER A 101 7.07 13.48 -4.56
CA SER A 101 6.26 14.29 -3.67
C SER A 101 7.12 15.31 -2.93
N LEU A 102 6.64 16.54 -2.82
CA LEU A 102 7.18 17.55 -1.90
C LEU A 102 6.25 17.62 -0.69
N HIS A 103 6.81 17.48 0.51
CA HIS A 103 6.07 17.48 1.78
C HIS A 103 6.40 18.71 2.61
N PRO A 104 5.43 19.31 3.32
CA PRO A 104 5.71 20.26 4.38
C PRO A 104 6.29 19.52 5.57
N VAL A 105 6.91 20.29 6.44
CA VAL A 105 7.39 19.81 7.73
C VAL A 105 6.73 20.60 8.85
N ASP A 106 6.50 19.94 9.97
CA ASP A 106 6.07 20.60 11.21
C ASP A 106 7.20 21.44 11.83
N GLU A 107 6.92 22.08 12.96
CA GLU A 107 7.92 22.90 13.67
C GLU A 107 9.11 22.09 14.23
N THR A 108 9.00 20.76 14.28
CA THR A 108 10.09 19.85 14.67
C THR A 108 10.93 19.40 13.46
N GLY A 109 10.54 19.79 12.25
CA GLY A 109 11.18 19.39 11.00
C GLY A 109 10.78 17.98 10.55
N LYS A 110 9.66 17.44 11.06
CA LYS A 110 9.13 16.14 10.67
C LYS A 110 8.08 16.30 9.58
N GLU A 111 8.08 15.38 8.62
CA GLU A 111 7.15 15.41 7.49
C GLU A 111 5.69 15.33 7.94
N LEU A 112 4.82 15.94 7.14
CA LEU A 112 3.38 15.78 7.25
C LEU A 112 2.93 14.79 6.16
N PRO A 113 2.71 13.52 6.51
CA PRO A 113 2.43 12.50 5.50
C PRO A 113 1.13 12.82 4.77
N ILE A 114 1.00 12.37 3.51
CA ILE A 114 -0.20 12.49 2.66
C ILE A 114 -0.51 13.94 2.20
N TYR A 115 -0.11 14.97 2.95
CA TYR A 115 -0.27 16.37 2.54
C TYR A 115 0.93 16.80 1.67
N ALA A 116 0.91 16.46 0.39
CA ALA A 116 2.07 16.65 -0.48
C ALA A 116 1.70 17.19 -1.87
N LEU A 117 2.56 18.06 -2.42
CA LEU A 117 2.53 18.34 -3.86
C LEU A 117 3.15 17.15 -4.56
N SER A 118 2.43 16.49 -5.45
CA SER A 118 2.90 15.24 -6.05
C SER A 118 2.84 15.26 -7.57
N VAL A 119 3.79 14.57 -8.21
CA VAL A 119 3.78 14.28 -9.63
C VAL A 119 4.05 12.80 -9.83
N THR A 120 3.17 12.12 -10.54
CA THR A 120 3.33 10.73 -10.94
C THR A 120 3.72 10.69 -12.41
N MET A 121 4.75 9.91 -12.71
CA MET A 121 5.32 9.78 -14.04
C MET A 121 5.41 8.31 -14.43
N TYR A 122 5.19 8.03 -15.71
CA TYR A 122 5.66 6.82 -16.34
C TYR A 122 7.18 6.71 -16.22
N LEU A 123 7.71 5.49 -16.36
CA LEU A 123 9.14 5.22 -16.18
C LEU A 123 10.04 5.85 -17.27
N ASP A 124 9.46 6.37 -18.35
CA ASP A 124 10.16 7.19 -19.36
C ASP A 124 10.15 8.70 -19.04
N GLY A 125 9.58 9.07 -17.88
CA GLY A 125 9.50 10.42 -17.36
C GLY A 125 8.41 11.28 -17.96
N MET A 126 7.42 10.68 -18.63
CA MET A 126 6.18 11.34 -19.02
C MET A 126 5.25 11.47 -17.82
N VAL A 127 4.64 12.63 -17.65
CA VAL A 127 3.72 12.88 -16.53
C VAL A 127 2.37 12.25 -16.81
N GLU A 128 1.90 11.47 -15.87
CA GLU A 128 0.54 10.92 -15.81
C GLU A 128 -0.35 11.87 -15.01
N SER A 129 0.10 12.26 -13.81
CA SER A 129 -0.68 13.13 -12.95
C SER A 129 0.17 14.13 -12.16
N ILE A 130 -0.43 15.27 -11.83
CA ILE A 130 0.13 16.25 -10.87
C ILE A 130 -0.99 16.61 -9.91
N THR A 131 -0.74 16.55 -8.61
CA THR A 131 -1.75 16.82 -7.60
C THR A 131 -1.22 17.77 -6.53
N SER A 132 -2.15 18.53 -5.96
CA SER A 132 -1.95 19.37 -4.79
C SER A 132 -2.95 18.94 -3.72
N PRO A 133 -2.57 18.96 -2.43
CA PRO A 133 -3.54 18.76 -1.37
C PRO A 133 -4.50 19.96 -1.33
N GLU A 134 -5.74 19.70 -0.96
CA GLU A 134 -6.78 20.70 -0.79
C GLU A 134 -6.70 21.37 0.60
N GLY A 135 -7.24 22.58 0.68
CA GLY A 135 -7.39 23.30 1.95
C GLY A 135 -6.07 23.58 2.69
N THR A 136 -6.12 23.43 4.02
CA THR A 136 -5.00 23.76 4.93
C THR A 136 -4.76 22.62 5.91
N PHE A 137 -3.67 22.69 6.66
CA PHE A 137 -3.39 21.71 7.71
C PHE A 137 -3.15 22.36 9.07
N ARG A 138 -3.34 21.57 10.12
CA ARG A 138 -2.87 21.88 11.47
C ARG A 138 -2.34 20.62 12.16
N VAL A 139 -1.38 20.81 13.04
CA VAL A 139 -0.79 19.75 13.85
C VAL A 139 -1.21 19.94 15.29
N GLU A 140 -1.69 18.88 15.93
CA GLU A 140 -2.13 18.86 17.31
C GLU A 140 -1.20 17.97 18.14
N ASP A 141 -0.79 18.49 19.30
CA ASP A 141 -0.12 17.70 20.33
C ASP A 141 -1.17 16.92 21.11
N ILE A 142 -0.91 15.63 21.31
CA ILE A 142 -1.79 14.73 22.06
C ILE A 142 -1.12 14.24 23.34
N GLU A 143 -1.93 13.76 24.28
CA GLU A 143 -1.43 13.07 25.46
C GLU A 143 -0.99 11.65 25.09
N LEU A 144 0.28 11.34 25.36
CA LEU A 144 0.83 10.00 25.16
C LEU A 144 0.51 9.14 26.38
N LEU A 145 -0.11 7.98 26.16
CA LEU A 145 -0.52 7.07 27.24
C LEU A 145 0.65 6.24 27.79
N PHE A 146 1.66 6.03 26.96
CA PHE A 146 2.82 5.18 27.26
C PHE A 146 4.11 5.93 26.97
N THR A 147 5.19 5.54 27.64
CA THR A 147 6.54 5.81 27.14
C THR A 147 6.84 4.96 25.90
N LYS A 148 7.86 5.37 25.14
CA LYS A 148 8.33 4.64 23.95
C LYS A 148 8.68 3.18 24.29
N GLU A 149 9.36 2.98 25.42
CA GLU A 149 9.77 1.66 25.89
C GLU A 149 8.57 0.80 26.27
N GLU A 150 7.59 1.36 26.99
CA GLU A 150 6.35 0.66 27.36
C GLU A 150 5.51 0.29 26.14
N LEU A 151 5.33 1.21 25.19
CA LEU A 151 4.62 0.95 23.93
C LEU A 151 5.28 -0.21 23.18
N LYS A 152 6.61 -0.16 23.04
CA LYS A 152 7.37 -1.21 22.36
C LYS A 152 7.25 -2.57 23.03
N GLU A 153 7.29 -2.62 24.36
CA GLU A 153 7.06 -3.86 25.12
C GLU A 153 5.65 -4.39 24.91
N ASN A 154 4.64 -3.53 24.97
CA ASN A 154 3.23 -3.89 24.78
C ASN A 154 2.96 -4.40 23.36
N TYR A 155 3.45 -3.70 22.34
CA TYR A 155 3.32 -4.08 20.93
C TYR A 155 3.95 -5.45 20.67
N ILE A 156 5.19 -5.67 21.09
CA ILE A 156 5.88 -6.95 20.85
C ILE A 156 5.21 -8.11 21.61
N ALA A 157 4.68 -7.84 22.81
CA ALA A 157 3.95 -8.83 23.58
C ALA A 157 2.62 -9.22 22.92
N SER A 158 1.97 -8.29 22.21
CA SER A 158 0.68 -8.50 21.57
C SER A 158 0.75 -9.16 20.20
N LEU A 159 1.92 -9.16 19.54
CA LEU A 159 2.11 -9.81 18.25
C LEU A 159 1.78 -11.33 18.31
N PRO A 160 0.91 -11.83 17.41
CA PRO A 160 0.50 -13.24 17.40
C PRO A 160 1.64 -14.17 16.96
N LEU A 161 2.50 -13.70 16.05
CA LEU A 161 3.62 -14.45 15.47
C LEU A 161 3.16 -15.80 14.93
N SER A 162 2.25 -15.75 13.97
CA SER A 162 1.66 -16.93 13.34
C SER A 162 2.69 -17.62 12.45
N LEU A 163 2.87 -18.93 12.65
CA LEU A 163 3.79 -19.73 11.87
C LEU A 163 3.12 -20.13 10.55
N ARG A 164 3.71 -19.74 9.42
CA ARG A 164 3.13 -19.96 8.08
C ARG A 164 4.23 -20.13 7.03
N PHE A 165 3.88 -20.69 5.88
CA PHE A 165 4.74 -20.65 4.70
C PHE A 165 4.38 -19.44 3.85
N MET A 166 5.32 -18.52 3.63
CA MET A 166 5.13 -17.33 2.79
C MET A 166 6.20 -17.28 1.71
N LYS A 167 5.84 -16.72 0.55
CA LYS A 167 6.78 -16.46 -0.53
C LYS A 167 7.47 -15.12 -0.29
N TYR A 168 8.79 -15.07 -0.48
CA TYR A 168 9.56 -13.83 -0.44
C TYR A 168 10.24 -13.62 -1.79
N ASP A 169 9.63 -12.82 -2.66
CA ASP A 169 10.17 -12.50 -3.97
C ASP A 169 11.30 -11.45 -3.90
N ALA A 170 12.12 -11.43 -4.95
CA ALA A 170 13.29 -10.57 -5.03
C ALA A 170 12.95 -9.10 -5.31
N GLU A 171 11.71 -8.79 -5.68
CA GLU A 171 11.28 -7.43 -6.00
C GLU A 171 10.90 -6.68 -4.70
N GLU A 172 10.08 -7.32 -3.85
CA GLU A 172 9.55 -6.74 -2.62
C GLU A 172 10.52 -6.91 -1.43
N TYR A 173 11.36 -7.94 -1.39
CA TYR A 173 12.16 -8.26 -0.19
C TYR A 173 13.68 -8.21 -0.40
N ILE A 174 14.37 -7.71 0.61
CA ILE A 174 15.84 -7.72 0.62
C ILE A 174 16.34 -9.17 0.73
N GLY A 175 16.94 -9.65 -0.35
CA GLY A 175 17.45 -11.02 -0.44
C GLY A 175 16.39 -12.06 -0.76
N GLY A 176 15.20 -11.64 -1.23
CA GLY A 176 14.17 -12.55 -1.73
C GLY A 176 14.70 -13.48 -2.81
N ASP A 177 14.17 -14.70 -2.84
CA ASP A 177 14.62 -15.79 -3.72
C ASP A 177 13.49 -16.44 -4.50
N ASP A 178 12.29 -15.83 -4.47
CA ASP A 178 11.08 -16.30 -5.13
C ASP A 178 10.57 -17.66 -4.63
N THR A 179 10.96 -18.09 -3.43
CA THR A 179 10.54 -19.37 -2.84
C THR A 179 9.75 -19.20 -1.55
N TYR A 180 9.08 -20.29 -1.14
CA TYR A 180 8.30 -20.32 0.10
C TYR A 180 9.18 -20.71 1.29
N HIS A 181 9.15 -19.87 2.32
CA HIS A 181 9.89 -20.06 3.57
C HIS A 181 8.93 -20.29 4.73
N LEU A 182 9.33 -21.15 5.65
CA LEU A 182 8.62 -21.29 6.93
C LEU A 182 9.01 -20.12 7.84
N VAL A 183 8.04 -19.26 8.15
CA VAL A 183 8.31 -18.00 8.85
C VAL A 183 7.38 -17.77 10.03
N TYR A 184 7.86 -16.97 10.98
CA TYR A 184 7.01 -16.25 11.91
C TYR A 184 6.67 -14.88 11.30
N ASP A 185 5.43 -14.74 10.85
CA ASP A 185 4.92 -13.50 10.30
C ASP A 185 4.68 -12.48 11.41
N VAL A 186 5.14 -11.26 11.18
CA VAL A 186 5.09 -10.14 12.11
C VAL A 186 4.05 -9.10 11.69
N ILE A 187 3.76 -8.95 10.38
CA ILE A 187 2.99 -7.82 9.86
C ILE A 187 1.51 -8.16 9.66
N SER A 188 1.16 -9.29 9.04
CA SER A 188 -0.22 -9.49 8.54
C SER A 188 -1.30 -9.39 9.63
N GLU A 189 -0.95 -9.66 10.89
CA GLU A 189 -1.85 -9.61 12.05
C GLU A 189 -1.29 -8.67 13.14
N SER A 190 -0.43 -7.71 12.78
CA SER A 190 0.06 -6.72 13.75
C SER A 190 -1.04 -5.74 14.13
N PRO A 191 -1.19 -5.37 15.41
CA PRO A 191 -2.11 -4.33 15.79
C PRO A 191 -1.70 -2.98 15.19
N LEU A 192 -2.67 -2.15 14.85
CA LEU A 192 -2.44 -0.75 14.54
C LEU A 192 -2.00 -0.03 15.80
N VAL A 193 -0.95 0.80 15.68
CA VAL A 193 -0.48 1.68 16.75
C VAL A 193 -1.07 3.06 16.51
N HIS A 194 -1.98 3.49 17.38
CA HIS A 194 -2.49 4.86 17.35
C HIS A 194 -1.43 5.86 17.83
N PRO A 195 -1.58 7.15 17.48
CA PRO A 195 -0.60 8.17 17.83
C PRO A 195 -0.38 8.33 19.35
N ASN A 196 -1.42 8.10 20.16
CA ASN A 196 -1.35 8.13 21.63
C ASN A 196 -0.67 6.89 22.25
N GLY A 197 -0.38 5.86 21.45
CA GLY A 197 0.17 4.57 21.85
C GLY A 197 -0.86 3.48 22.17
N GLU A 198 -2.16 3.71 21.93
CA GLU A 198 -3.16 2.64 21.99
C GLU A 198 -2.91 1.63 20.86
N LEU A 199 -3.19 0.36 21.16
CA LEU A 199 -3.11 -0.73 20.19
C LEU A 199 -4.52 -1.13 19.79
N GLU A 200 -4.83 -0.97 18.51
CA GLU A 200 -6.07 -1.46 17.91
C GLU A 200 -5.79 -2.80 17.23
N PHE A 201 -6.58 -3.79 17.61
CA PHE A 201 -6.51 -5.12 17.02
C PHE A 201 -7.61 -5.20 15.98
N PHE A 202 -7.22 -5.39 14.73
CA PHE A 202 -8.17 -5.86 13.74
C PHE A 202 -8.56 -7.27 14.18
N GLU A 203 -9.81 -7.43 14.61
CA GLU A 203 -10.42 -8.74 14.62
C GLU A 203 -10.43 -9.18 13.15
N GLU A 204 -9.42 -9.95 12.72
CA GLU A 204 -9.68 -10.85 11.61
C GLU A 204 -10.88 -11.66 12.08
N GLU A 205 -12.01 -11.47 11.43
CA GLU A 205 -13.12 -12.41 11.47
C GLU A 205 -12.63 -13.75 10.87
N GLU A 206 -11.69 -14.42 11.55
CA GLU A 206 -11.69 -15.86 11.72
C GLU A 206 -12.84 -16.25 12.66
N GLU A 207 -13.97 -15.54 12.62
CA GLU A 207 -15.22 -16.23 12.84
C GLU A 207 -15.22 -17.33 11.79
N GLU A 208 -15.07 -18.58 12.24
CA GLU A 208 -15.56 -19.74 11.51
C GLU A 208 -17.05 -19.46 11.27
N ASN A 209 -17.34 -18.65 10.25
CA ASN A 209 -18.66 -18.49 9.67
C ASN A 209 -19.16 -19.89 9.42
N ASP A 210 -20.43 -20.16 9.73
CA ASP A 210 -21.03 -21.49 9.64
C ASP A 210 -20.60 -22.19 8.34
N VAL A 211 -19.56 -23.04 8.43
CA VAL A 211 -18.98 -23.69 7.26
C VAL A 211 -19.98 -24.75 6.84
N ASP A 212 -20.68 -24.48 5.74
CA ASP A 212 -21.61 -25.44 5.17
C ASP A 212 -20.80 -26.65 4.63
N PRO A 213 -21.01 -27.86 5.19
CA PRO A 213 -20.27 -29.04 4.76
C PRO A 213 -20.43 -29.37 3.27
N GLU A 214 -21.59 -29.05 2.67
CA GLU A 214 -21.83 -29.29 1.25
C GLU A 214 -20.85 -28.49 0.38
N TRP A 215 -20.71 -27.20 0.67
CA TRP A 215 -19.84 -26.30 -0.07
C TRP A 215 -18.36 -26.57 0.21
N ALA A 216 -18.04 -26.99 1.43
CA ALA A 216 -16.69 -27.40 1.79
C ALA A 216 -16.22 -28.64 1.01
N ASP A 217 -17.09 -29.65 0.89
CA ASP A 217 -16.78 -30.87 0.12
C ASP A 217 -16.66 -30.57 -1.38
N LEU A 218 -17.56 -29.75 -1.95
CA LEU A 218 -17.47 -29.31 -3.34
C LEU A 218 -16.19 -28.53 -3.64
N THR A 219 -15.73 -27.71 -2.70
CA THR A 219 -14.47 -26.97 -2.81
C THR A 219 -13.28 -27.91 -2.84
N LYS A 220 -13.21 -28.89 -1.92
CA LYS A 220 -12.15 -29.90 -1.91
C LYS A 220 -12.11 -30.70 -3.22
N ASP A 221 -13.27 -31.16 -3.68
CA ASP A 221 -13.39 -31.90 -4.94
C ASP A 221 -12.90 -31.06 -6.14
N PHE A 222 -13.26 -29.76 -6.18
CA PHE A 222 -12.80 -28.87 -7.23
C PHE A 222 -11.28 -28.70 -7.23
N ILE A 223 -10.70 -28.42 -6.06
CA ILE A 223 -9.25 -28.21 -5.92
C ILE A 223 -8.47 -29.47 -6.28
N GLU A 224 -8.86 -30.64 -5.75
CA GLU A 224 -8.18 -31.91 -6.04
C GLU A 224 -8.23 -32.25 -7.54
N LYS A 225 -9.36 -31.99 -8.21
CA LYS A 225 -9.58 -32.36 -9.60
C LYS A 225 -8.98 -31.38 -10.61
N HIS A 226 -9.03 -30.08 -10.31
CA HIS A 226 -8.75 -29.03 -11.29
C HIS A 226 -7.49 -28.23 -11.01
N ILE A 227 -7.01 -28.20 -9.77
CA ILE A 227 -5.89 -27.36 -9.34
C ILE A 227 -4.70 -28.22 -8.95
N ALA A 228 -4.73 -28.81 -7.76
CA ALA A 228 -3.66 -29.64 -7.23
C ALA A 228 -4.17 -30.52 -6.07
N PRO A 229 -3.58 -31.70 -5.83
CA PRO A 229 -3.91 -32.56 -4.70
C PRO A 229 -3.27 -32.03 -3.41
N VAL A 230 -3.69 -30.84 -2.98
CA VAL A 230 -3.21 -30.17 -1.76
C VAL A 230 -4.26 -30.28 -0.65
N ASP A 231 -3.79 -30.26 0.60
CA ASP A 231 -4.68 -30.16 1.75
C ASP A 231 -5.17 -28.72 1.88
N ILE A 232 -6.47 -28.55 2.16
CA ILE A 232 -7.10 -27.24 2.32
C ILE A 232 -8.00 -27.23 3.55
N ARG A 233 -8.10 -26.06 4.18
CA ARG A 233 -9.08 -25.78 5.22
C ARG A 233 -10.03 -24.70 4.71
N VAL A 234 -11.32 -25.02 4.64
CA VAL A 234 -12.37 -24.03 4.36
C VAL A 234 -12.58 -23.20 5.61
N VAL A 235 -12.56 -21.88 5.45
CA VAL A 235 -12.58 -20.89 6.54
C VAL A 235 -13.97 -20.27 6.65
N SER A 236 -14.64 -20.01 5.54
CA SER A 236 -15.99 -19.44 5.53
C SER A 236 -16.79 -19.89 4.31
N THR A 237 -18.12 -19.85 4.48
CA THR A 237 -19.10 -19.97 3.39
C THR A 237 -20.16 -18.90 3.57
N VAL A 238 -20.32 -18.02 2.58
CA VAL A 238 -21.23 -16.87 2.67
C VAL A 238 -22.10 -16.81 1.43
N ASP A 239 -23.39 -16.52 1.62
CA ASP A 239 -24.28 -16.19 0.52
C ASP A 239 -23.84 -14.86 -0.10
N SER A 240 -23.40 -14.87 -1.36
CA SER A 240 -22.94 -13.68 -2.08
C SER A 240 -23.75 -13.48 -3.35
N ASP A 241 -24.01 -12.21 -3.68
CA ASP A 241 -24.59 -11.81 -4.96
C ASP A 241 -23.58 -11.05 -5.84
N ASP A 242 -22.32 -10.93 -5.42
CA ASP A 242 -21.30 -10.06 -6.03
C ASP A 242 -20.96 -10.46 -7.46
N VAL A 243 -20.84 -11.77 -7.70
CA VAL A 243 -20.53 -12.34 -9.02
C VAL A 243 -21.76 -12.91 -9.73
N GLY A 244 -22.94 -12.76 -9.12
CA GLY A 244 -24.21 -13.17 -9.71
C GLY A 244 -25.25 -13.55 -8.65
N PRO A 245 -26.55 -13.43 -9.00
CA PRO A 245 -27.62 -13.75 -8.07
C PRO A 245 -27.55 -15.23 -7.67
N ASN A 246 -27.82 -15.51 -6.40
CA ASN A 246 -27.94 -16.88 -5.88
C ASN A 246 -26.60 -17.64 -5.98
N SER A 247 -25.52 -17.00 -5.56
CA SER A 247 -24.20 -17.63 -5.45
C SER A 247 -23.80 -17.87 -3.99
N VAL A 248 -22.78 -18.70 -3.79
CA VAL A 248 -22.11 -18.90 -2.50
C VAL A 248 -20.63 -18.64 -2.71
N GLU A 249 -20.09 -17.74 -1.92
CA GLU A 249 -18.66 -17.53 -1.77
C GLU A 249 -18.11 -18.53 -0.75
N VAL A 250 -17.01 -19.18 -1.10
CA VAL A 250 -16.29 -20.11 -0.23
C VAL A 250 -14.84 -19.69 -0.16
N THR A 251 -14.40 -19.31 1.04
CA THR A 251 -13.01 -18.91 1.29
C THR A 251 -12.27 -20.06 1.98
N PHE A 252 -11.07 -20.37 1.49
CA PHE A 252 -10.26 -21.47 1.98
C PHE A 252 -8.78 -21.13 1.97
N ILE A 253 -8.00 -21.87 2.74
CA ILE A 253 -6.54 -21.75 2.81
C ILE A 253 -5.88 -23.09 2.53
N ARG A 254 -4.71 -23.05 1.89
CA ARG A 254 -3.86 -24.24 1.75
C ARG A 254 -3.21 -24.57 3.09
N MET A 255 -3.20 -25.85 3.43
CA MET A 255 -2.53 -26.39 4.60
C MET A 255 -1.40 -27.33 4.18
N TYR A 256 -0.30 -27.33 4.95
CA TYR A 256 0.76 -28.30 4.85
C TYR A 256 1.22 -28.71 6.24
N LYS A 257 0.99 -29.99 6.60
CA LYS A 257 1.28 -30.53 7.95
C LYS A 257 0.64 -29.69 9.08
N GLY A 258 -0.55 -29.15 8.84
CA GLY A 258 -1.26 -28.29 9.80
C GLY A 258 -0.78 -26.84 9.87
N ILE A 259 0.12 -26.41 8.98
CA ILE A 259 0.62 -25.04 8.87
C ILE A 259 0.02 -24.39 7.62
N ARG A 260 -0.42 -23.13 7.70
CA ARG A 260 -0.94 -22.36 6.57
C ARG A 260 0.15 -22.14 5.52
N VAL A 261 -0.22 -22.21 4.24
CA VAL A 261 0.65 -21.89 3.10
C VAL A 261 0.02 -20.76 2.30
N GLY A 262 0.73 -19.66 2.15
CA GLY A 262 0.28 -18.46 1.46
C GLY A 262 -0.99 -17.85 2.03
N ASP A 263 -1.77 -17.25 1.13
CA ASP A 263 -2.97 -16.49 1.46
C ASP A 263 -4.26 -17.23 1.14
N ARG A 264 -5.37 -16.57 1.48
CA ARG A 264 -6.72 -17.10 1.25
C ARG A 264 -7.01 -17.15 -0.24
N SER A 265 -7.75 -18.17 -0.64
CA SER A 265 -8.34 -18.31 -1.97
C SER A 265 -9.85 -18.33 -1.85
N THR A 266 -10.54 -17.86 -2.88
CA THR A 266 -11.99 -17.72 -2.90
C THR A 266 -12.57 -18.39 -4.14
N LEU A 267 -13.60 -19.20 -3.95
CA LEU A 267 -14.43 -19.75 -5.02
C LEU A 267 -15.85 -19.24 -4.88
N HIS A 268 -16.45 -18.84 -6.00
CA HIS A 268 -17.88 -18.58 -6.03
C HIS A 268 -18.59 -19.71 -6.78
N PHE A 269 -19.60 -20.29 -6.15
CA PHE A 269 -20.43 -21.33 -6.71
C PHE A 269 -21.82 -20.82 -7.06
N SER A 270 -22.37 -21.28 -8.18
CA SER A 270 -23.80 -21.18 -8.41
C SER A 270 -24.56 -22.14 -7.48
N LYS A 271 -25.52 -21.63 -6.69
CA LYS A 271 -26.39 -22.47 -5.85
C LYS A 271 -27.23 -23.47 -6.65
N GLU A 272 -27.71 -23.05 -7.81
CA GLU A 272 -28.54 -23.88 -8.68
C GLU A 272 -27.74 -25.02 -9.31
N PHE A 273 -26.56 -24.71 -9.87
CA PHE A 273 -25.78 -25.67 -10.65
C PHE A 273 -24.68 -26.37 -9.88
N LYS A 274 -24.41 -25.95 -8.63
CA LYS A 274 -23.34 -26.48 -7.77
C LYS A 274 -21.98 -26.56 -8.50
N ARG A 275 -21.65 -25.48 -9.22
CA ARG A 275 -20.41 -25.35 -10.00
C ARG A 275 -19.74 -24.01 -9.74
N VAL A 276 -18.41 -24.00 -9.80
CA VAL A 276 -17.61 -22.78 -9.76
C VAL A 276 -17.97 -21.90 -10.96
N ILE A 277 -18.27 -20.62 -10.69
CA ILE A 277 -18.57 -19.59 -11.69
C ILE A 277 -17.51 -18.49 -11.70
N HIS A 278 -16.81 -18.29 -10.59
CA HIS A 278 -15.67 -17.38 -10.44
C HIS A 278 -14.67 -17.97 -9.45
N ALA A 279 -13.38 -17.69 -9.64
CA ALA A 279 -12.31 -18.21 -8.81
C ALA A 279 -11.17 -17.19 -8.67
N GLU A 280 -10.80 -16.89 -7.44
CA GLU A 280 -9.65 -16.07 -7.07
C GLU A 280 -8.71 -16.97 -6.29
N LEU A 281 -7.66 -17.43 -6.95
CA LEU A 281 -6.80 -18.48 -6.43
C LEU A 281 -5.44 -17.90 -6.08
N ASP A 282 -5.02 -18.09 -4.83
CA ASP A 282 -3.68 -17.76 -4.41
C ASP A 282 -2.66 -18.67 -5.11
N VAL A 283 -1.54 -18.08 -5.50
CA VAL A 283 -0.46 -18.79 -6.21
C VAL A 283 0.17 -19.88 -5.36
N SER A 284 0.00 -19.80 -4.03
CA SER A 284 0.47 -20.84 -3.12
C SER A 284 -0.18 -22.19 -3.34
N LEU A 285 -1.33 -22.31 -4.01
CA LEU A 285 -1.91 -23.62 -4.32
C LEU A 285 -0.99 -24.50 -5.18
N TYR A 286 -0.05 -23.88 -5.91
CA TYR A 286 0.90 -24.56 -6.78
C TYR A 286 2.31 -24.66 -6.18
N ALA A 287 2.53 -24.09 -4.99
CA ALA A 287 3.87 -24.01 -4.41
C ALA A 287 4.45 -25.37 -4.02
N GLU A 288 5.74 -25.56 -4.31
CA GLU A 288 6.52 -26.67 -3.76
C GLU A 288 7.01 -26.29 -2.37
N ILE A 289 6.73 -27.13 -1.37
CA ILE A 289 7.14 -26.90 0.02
C ILE A 289 8.21 -27.92 0.39
N GLU A 290 9.38 -27.44 0.83
CA GLU A 290 10.46 -28.33 1.25
C GLU A 290 10.07 -29.18 2.47
N GLU A 291 10.16 -30.50 2.33
CA GLU A 291 9.68 -31.44 3.36
C GLU A 291 10.42 -31.35 4.70
N SER A 292 11.64 -30.81 4.70
CA SER A 292 12.53 -30.73 5.86
C SER A 292 12.40 -29.46 6.70
N ALA A 293 11.58 -28.49 6.30
CA ALA A 293 11.42 -27.26 7.07
C ALA A 293 10.80 -27.57 8.44
N SER A 294 11.54 -27.26 9.50
CA SER A 294 11.07 -27.35 10.89
C SER A 294 11.60 -26.15 11.66
N PRO A 295 10.76 -25.50 12.49
CA PRO A 295 11.16 -24.28 13.16
C PRO A 295 12.28 -24.57 14.18
N VAL A 296 13.39 -23.86 14.04
CA VAL A 296 14.54 -23.84 14.97
C VAL A 296 14.47 -22.61 15.87
N MET A 297 13.70 -21.60 15.47
CA MET A 297 13.40 -20.40 16.25
C MET A 297 12.10 -20.59 17.03
N THR A 298 12.04 -20.02 18.23
CA THR A 298 10.83 -19.93 19.06
C THR A 298 10.21 -18.55 18.98
N LYS A 299 8.91 -18.41 19.25
CA LYS A 299 8.24 -17.09 19.33
C LYS A 299 8.95 -16.12 20.28
N GLU A 300 9.49 -16.61 21.39
CA GLU A 300 10.24 -15.79 22.35
C GLU A 300 11.56 -15.25 21.77
N GLU A 301 12.28 -16.09 21.01
CA GLU A 301 13.47 -15.63 20.29
C GLU A 301 13.11 -14.57 19.23
N VAL A 302 11.97 -14.73 18.54
CA VAL A 302 11.48 -13.75 17.55
C VAL A 302 11.17 -12.42 18.23
N ARG A 303 10.39 -12.42 19.32
CA ARG A 303 10.11 -11.21 20.10
C ARG A 303 11.37 -10.50 20.56
N LYS A 304 12.36 -11.25 21.04
CA LYS A 304 13.66 -10.69 21.47
C LYS A 304 14.46 -10.12 20.31
N ALA A 305 14.37 -10.71 19.12
CA ALA A 305 15.01 -10.17 17.92
C ALA A 305 14.31 -8.88 17.46
N LEU A 306 12.98 -8.90 17.32
CA LEU A 306 12.15 -7.73 17.02
C LEU A 306 12.38 -6.57 17.99
N TYR A 307 12.48 -6.84 19.29
CA TYR A 307 12.77 -5.80 20.29
C TYR A 307 14.07 -5.06 20.03
N LYS A 308 15.05 -5.64 19.34
CA LYS A 308 16.28 -4.92 19.01
C LYS A 308 16.15 -4.04 17.78
N GLU A 309 15.21 -4.35 16.90
CA GLU A 309 15.09 -3.74 15.58
C GLU A 309 13.96 -2.70 15.52
N LEU A 310 12.83 -2.97 16.17
CA LEU A 310 11.69 -2.06 16.22
C LEU A 310 12.04 -0.79 17.00
N ASP A 311 11.68 0.36 16.48
CA ASP A 311 11.83 1.63 17.18
C ASP A 311 10.60 2.51 16.92
N PHE A 312 10.15 3.25 17.93
CA PHE A 312 9.09 4.25 17.76
C PHE A 312 9.68 5.65 17.91
N HIS A 313 9.11 6.62 17.21
CA HIS A 313 9.46 8.02 17.40
C HIS A 313 8.21 8.88 17.36
N ILE A 314 8.35 10.13 17.80
CA ILE A 314 7.24 11.08 17.76
C ILE A 314 7.30 11.82 16.43
N ALA A 315 6.23 11.72 15.65
CA ALA A 315 6.05 12.40 14.38
C ALA A 315 4.56 12.70 14.14
N PRO A 316 4.23 13.66 13.27
CA PRO A 316 2.87 13.87 12.81
C PRO A 316 2.33 12.63 12.07
N SER A 317 1.09 12.28 12.36
CA SER A 317 0.33 11.21 11.72
C SER A 317 -1.04 11.76 11.31
N TYR A 318 -1.52 11.36 10.14
CA TYR A 318 -2.79 11.87 9.63
C TYR A 318 -3.95 11.35 10.49
N LYS A 319 -4.84 12.25 10.88
CA LYS A 319 -6.08 11.91 11.58
C LYS A 319 -7.21 11.86 10.56
N ASP A 320 -7.75 10.68 10.34
CA ASP A 320 -8.86 10.48 9.41
C ASP A 320 -10.17 11.00 10.03
N GLU A 321 -10.40 12.30 9.91
CA GLU A 321 -11.67 12.95 10.27
C GLU A 321 -12.12 13.80 9.07
N GLU A 322 -13.19 13.37 8.40
CA GLU A 322 -13.88 14.15 7.37
C GLU A 322 -14.53 15.39 8.01
N TYR A 323 -13.84 16.55 7.96
CA TYR A 323 -14.46 17.83 8.27
C TYR A 323 -15.16 18.35 7.00
N GLU A 324 -16.48 18.16 6.94
CA GLU A 324 -17.34 18.45 5.78
C GLU A 324 -17.31 19.91 5.27
N ASP A 325 -16.84 20.88 6.05
CA ASP A 325 -17.07 22.31 5.75
C ASP A 325 -15.84 23.16 5.37
N ASP A 326 -14.59 22.76 5.69
CA ASP A 326 -13.40 23.64 5.53
C ASP A 326 -12.14 22.97 4.94
N PHE A 327 -12.17 21.69 4.54
CA PHE A 327 -11.01 20.92 4.03
C PHE A 327 -9.72 21.13 4.88
N ILE A 328 -9.83 21.02 6.21
CA ILE A 328 -8.68 21.13 7.11
C ILE A 328 -8.15 19.73 7.42
N HIS A 329 -6.94 19.44 6.94
CA HIS A 329 -6.22 18.22 7.30
C HIS A 329 -5.70 18.34 8.74
N VAL A 330 -6.10 17.43 9.61
CA VAL A 330 -5.65 17.39 11.00
C VAL A 330 -4.60 16.30 11.15
N PHE A 331 -3.47 16.67 11.76
CA PHE A 331 -2.40 15.75 12.10
C PHE A 331 -2.24 15.66 13.61
N GLU A 332 -2.07 14.45 14.14
CA GLU A 332 -1.73 14.23 15.53
C GLU A 332 -0.25 13.89 15.67
N ARG A 333 0.45 14.61 16.55
CA ARG A 333 1.85 14.36 16.85
C ARG A 333 1.95 13.25 17.90
N GLY A 334 2.27 12.04 17.45
CA GLY A 334 2.29 10.85 18.30
C GLY A 334 3.28 9.80 17.83
N TYR A 335 3.14 8.58 18.34
CA TYR A 335 4.02 7.46 18.01
C TYR A 335 3.85 7.00 16.57
N VAL A 336 4.98 6.93 15.86
CA VAL A 336 5.11 6.34 14.53
C VAL A 336 6.28 5.36 14.54
N GLU A 337 6.10 4.21 13.90
CA GLU A 337 7.17 3.23 13.71
C GLU A 337 8.33 3.86 12.91
N ARG A 338 9.56 3.53 13.31
CA ARG A 338 10.77 3.96 12.64
C ARG A 338 11.47 2.76 12.05
N PHE A 339 11.77 2.86 10.75
CA PHE A 339 12.55 1.85 10.05
C PHE A 339 14.04 2.22 10.00
N PRO A 340 14.96 1.24 10.05
CA PRO A 340 16.39 1.49 9.88
C PRO A 340 16.71 2.01 8.47
N ASP A 341 17.67 2.93 8.33
CA ASP A 341 18.05 3.47 7.03
C ASP A 341 18.41 2.37 6.00
N GLY A 342 17.75 2.40 4.84
CA GLY A 342 17.97 1.44 3.74
C GLY A 342 17.36 0.06 3.95
N LYS A 343 16.51 -0.12 4.97
CA LYS A 343 15.71 -1.33 5.19
C LYS A 343 14.29 -0.93 5.60
N GLY A 344 13.28 -1.55 5.01
CA GLY A 344 11.91 -1.41 5.50
C GLY A 344 11.69 -2.10 6.84
N ALA A 345 10.41 -2.23 7.20
CA ALA A 345 9.97 -3.04 8.33
C ALA A 345 10.47 -4.49 8.20
N VAL A 346 10.67 -5.14 9.35
CA VAL A 346 10.78 -6.61 9.37
C VAL A 346 9.40 -7.18 9.11
N HIS A 347 9.21 -7.83 7.97
CA HIS A 347 7.98 -8.53 7.67
C HIS A 347 7.90 -9.83 8.46
N ALA A 348 8.98 -10.60 8.47
CA ALA A 348 8.97 -11.89 9.14
C ALA A 348 10.35 -12.33 9.60
N TYR A 349 10.38 -13.39 10.41
CA TYR A 349 11.59 -14.14 10.70
C TYR A 349 11.50 -15.53 10.11
N ASP A 350 12.49 -15.91 9.31
CA ASP A 350 12.68 -17.29 8.89
C ASP A 350 12.86 -18.19 10.11
N ALA A 351 11.93 -19.13 10.29
CA ALA A 351 11.89 -19.99 11.45
C ALA A 351 13.03 -21.03 11.44
N VAL A 352 13.67 -21.29 10.30
CA VAL A 352 14.76 -22.23 10.11
C VAL A 352 16.11 -21.52 10.20
N THR A 353 16.33 -20.47 9.42
CA THR A 353 17.62 -19.75 9.32
C THR A 353 17.80 -18.66 10.38
N LYS A 354 16.71 -18.27 11.06
CA LYS A 354 16.64 -17.17 12.03
C LYS A 354 16.98 -15.80 11.44
N GLN A 355 16.96 -15.67 10.11
CA GLN A 355 17.18 -14.41 9.44
C GLN A 355 15.86 -13.63 9.30
N PRO A 356 15.89 -12.30 9.47
CA PRO A 356 14.74 -11.45 9.18
C PRO A 356 14.56 -11.25 7.67
N TRP A 357 13.31 -11.18 7.24
CA TRP A 357 12.89 -10.70 5.94
C TRP A 357 12.50 -9.23 6.04
N TYR A 358 13.24 -8.37 5.34
CA TYR A 358 12.97 -6.93 5.30
C TYR A 358 12.26 -6.56 4.01
N VAL A 359 11.27 -5.67 4.10
CA VAL A 359 10.71 -5.02 2.92
C VAL A 359 11.80 -4.15 2.28
N ASN A 360 11.91 -4.23 0.96
CA ASN A 360 12.89 -3.52 0.17
C ASN A 360 12.41 -2.10 -0.11
N THR A 361 12.90 -1.14 0.68
CA THR A 361 12.60 0.29 0.51
C THR A 361 13.64 1.01 -0.34
N SER A 362 14.49 0.29 -1.10
CA SER A 362 15.56 0.91 -1.90
C SER A 362 15.07 1.74 -3.10
N SER A 363 13.80 1.59 -3.48
CA SER A 363 13.16 2.47 -4.47
C SER A 363 12.83 3.85 -3.91
N ILE A 364 12.85 4.03 -2.58
CA ILE A 364 12.56 5.29 -1.91
C ILE A 364 13.80 6.17 -1.92
N ILE A 365 13.68 7.36 -2.51
CA ILE A 365 14.65 8.44 -2.44
C ILE A 365 14.08 9.53 -1.54
N GLU A 366 14.88 10.07 -0.61
CA GLU A 366 14.53 11.17 0.28
C GLU A 366 15.64 12.23 0.24
N GLU A 367 15.30 13.50 0.02
CA GLU A 367 16.22 14.65 -0.01
C GLU A 367 15.71 15.89 0.74
#